data_AF-A0A9D6MN18-F1
#
_entry.id   AF-A0A9D6MN18-F1
#
_cell.length_a   1.000
_cell.length_b   1.000
_cell.length_c   1.000
_cell.angle_alpha   90.00
_cell.angle_beta   90.00
_cell.angle_gamma   90.00
#
_symmetry.space_group_name_H-M   'P 1'
#
loop_
_entity.id
_entity.type
_entity.pdbx_description
1 polymer ?
#
loop_
_entity_poly.entity_id
_entity_poly.type
_entity_poly.pdbx_seq_one_letter_code
_entity_poly.pdbx_strand_id
1 'polypeptide(L)'
;MRRSFVAVVAALLGLTFSVPVAQAVGPTLLFTVPGVVSVGDLGTFFLCTSTATTNQMVSVQFLDRTGNPGGNGSFDLPPNNTVMFGTRNPAGLLVDVDMASPGIGKGSAQISSTSKKLICSAFIADSTNATLTFGTSLNVLAKQKQKGV
;
A
#
# COMPACT_ATOMS: atom_id res chain seq x y z
N MET A 1 -77.31 -3.67 29.67
CA MET A 1 -75.98 -3.87 30.27
C MET A 1 -74.97 -4.19 29.18
N ARG A 2 -73.81 -3.52 29.19
CA ARG A 2 -72.52 -3.85 28.52
C ARG A 2 -72.45 -3.80 26.99
N ARG A 3 -71.42 -3.27 26.33
CA ARG A 3 -70.26 -2.41 26.64
C ARG A 3 -69.60 -2.14 25.26
N SER A 4 -69.48 -0.88 24.84
CA SER A 4 -68.75 -0.51 23.62
C SER A 4 -67.24 -0.63 23.84
N PHE A 5 -66.53 -1.30 22.92
CA PHE A 5 -65.07 -1.35 22.87
C PHE A 5 -64.56 -0.26 21.93
N VAL A 6 -63.76 0.67 22.44
CA VAL A 6 -63.02 1.67 21.67
C VAL A 6 -61.58 1.16 21.54
N ALA A 7 -61.13 0.89 20.31
CA ALA A 7 -59.76 0.51 20.00
C ALA A 7 -58.94 1.77 19.65
N VAL A 8 -57.93 2.08 20.46
CA VAL A 8 -56.97 3.15 20.19
C VAL A 8 -55.78 2.54 19.46
N VAL A 9 -55.64 2.87 18.18
CA VAL A 9 -54.49 2.46 17.35
C VAL A 9 -53.40 3.52 17.51
N ALA A 10 -52.35 3.20 18.26
CA ALA A 10 -51.16 4.02 18.39
C ALA A 10 -50.20 3.71 17.22
N ALA A 11 -50.09 4.63 16.27
CA ALA A 11 -49.11 4.55 15.18
C ALA A 11 -47.74 5.05 15.67
N LEU A 12 -46.77 4.15 15.83
CA LEU A 12 -45.37 4.50 16.06
C LEU A 12 -44.69 4.86 14.74
N LEU A 13 -44.37 6.14 14.56
CA LEU A 13 -43.48 6.64 13.52
C LEU A 13 -42.03 6.34 13.90
N GLY A 14 -41.49 5.23 13.37
CA GLY A 14 -40.07 4.90 13.47
C GLY A 14 -39.24 5.75 12.53
N LEU A 15 -38.56 6.76 13.06
CA LEU A 15 -37.53 7.52 12.34
C LEU A 15 -36.26 6.67 12.23
N THR A 16 -36.06 6.01 11.09
CA THR A 16 -34.80 5.33 10.77
C THR A 16 -33.79 6.37 10.29
N PHE A 17 -32.87 6.78 11.17
CA PHE A 17 -31.71 7.58 10.79
C PHE A 17 -30.73 6.69 10.02
N SER A 18 -30.73 6.79 8.68
CA SER A 18 -29.68 6.18 7.87
C SER A 18 -28.38 6.96 8.09
N VAL A 19 -27.49 6.47 8.94
CA VAL A 19 -26.15 7.03 9.10
C VAL A 19 -25.40 6.77 7.78
N PRO A 20 -24.86 7.80 7.12
CA PRO A 20 -24.04 7.59 5.93
C PRO A 20 -22.83 6.73 6.33
N VAL A 21 -22.75 5.53 5.75
CA VAL A 21 -21.57 4.67 5.90
C VAL A 21 -20.42 5.41 5.25
N ALA A 22 -19.46 5.85 6.05
CA ALA A 22 -18.22 6.42 5.54
C ALA A 22 -17.58 5.37 4.63
N GLN A 23 -17.53 5.66 3.32
CA GLN A 23 -16.85 4.77 2.39
C GLN A 23 -15.38 4.73 2.80
N ALA A 24 -14.90 3.56 3.19
CA ALA A 24 -13.49 3.35 3.45
C ALA A 24 -12.74 3.72 2.17
N VAL A 25 -12.02 4.84 2.22
CA VAL A 25 -11.17 5.27 1.11
C VAL A 25 -10.06 4.24 1.02
N GLY A 26 -10.19 3.32 0.06
CA GLY A 26 -9.18 2.30 -0.19
C GLY A 26 -7.82 2.93 -0.53
N PRO A 27 -6.74 2.16 -0.47
CA PRO A 27 -5.41 2.65 -0.82
C PRO A 27 -5.43 3.27 -2.22
N THR A 28 -4.97 4.51 -2.31
CA THR A 28 -4.84 5.20 -3.58
C THR A 28 -3.40 5.07 -4.06
N LEU A 29 -3.19 4.74 -5.33
CA LEU A 29 -1.86 4.79 -5.93
C LEU A 29 -1.25 6.19 -5.71
N LEU A 30 -0.01 6.27 -5.24
CA LEU A 30 0.71 7.52 -5.00
C LEU A 30 1.97 7.64 -5.84
N PHE A 31 2.74 6.55 -5.92
CA PHE A 31 4.03 6.53 -6.59
C PHE A 31 4.15 5.34 -7.54
N THR A 32 4.92 5.53 -8.60
CA THR A 32 5.37 4.48 -9.50
C THR A 32 6.90 4.48 -9.51
N VAL A 33 7.51 3.31 -9.41
CA VAL A 33 8.97 3.13 -9.44
C VAL A 33 9.33 2.22 -10.61
N PRO A 34 9.94 2.74 -11.69
CA PRO A 34 10.45 1.91 -12.78
C PRO A 34 11.78 1.25 -12.39
N GLY A 35 12.14 0.18 -13.09
CA GLY A 35 13.45 -0.46 -12.94
C GLY A 35 13.52 -1.45 -11.77
N VAL A 36 12.38 -1.97 -11.33
CA VAL A 36 12.34 -3.01 -10.30
C VAL A 36 12.99 -4.27 -10.83
N VAL A 37 13.90 -4.82 -10.03
CA VAL A 37 14.60 -6.07 -10.30
C VAL A 37 14.52 -7.03 -9.10
N SER A 38 14.47 -8.32 -9.42
CA SER A 38 14.59 -9.44 -8.49
C SER A 38 15.16 -10.65 -9.24
N VAL A 39 16.47 -10.63 -9.50
CA VAL A 39 17.18 -11.66 -10.28
C VAL A 39 18.52 -11.98 -9.63
N GLY A 40 18.85 -13.27 -9.56
CA GLY A 40 20.04 -13.75 -8.86
C GLY A 40 19.98 -13.31 -7.40
N ASP A 41 20.98 -12.56 -6.96
CA ASP A 41 21.05 -12.02 -5.61
C ASP A 41 20.63 -10.55 -5.50
N LEU A 42 20.29 -9.91 -6.63
CA LEU A 42 19.81 -8.54 -6.64
C LEU A 42 18.33 -8.48 -6.29
N GLY A 43 17.99 -7.62 -5.34
CA GLY A 43 16.64 -7.26 -4.98
C GLY A 43 16.42 -5.75 -5.01
N THR A 44 15.19 -5.35 -5.28
CA THR A 44 14.72 -3.99 -5.05
C THR A 44 14.06 -3.86 -3.69
N PHE A 45 14.37 -2.75 -3.01
CA PHE A 45 13.89 -2.39 -1.69
C PHE A 45 13.22 -1.02 -1.72
N PHE A 46 12.17 -0.86 -0.93
CA PHE A 46 11.39 0.36 -0.82
C PHE A 46 11.30 0.74 0.66
N LEU A 47 11.84 1.90 1.00
CA LEU A 47 11.73 2.49 2.34
C LEU A 47 10.63 3.53 2.28
N CYS A 48 9.55 3.30 3.02
CA CYS A 48 8.42 4.23 3.09
C CYS A 48 8.24 4.73 4.52
N THR A 49 8.32 6.04 4.70
CA THR A 49 8.16 6.73 5.98
C THR A 49 6.85 7.49 6.02
N SER A 50 6.06 7.24 7.06
CA SER A 50 4.81 7.94 7.33
C SER A 50 5.09 9.32 7.90
N THR A 51 4.50 10.36 7.32
CA THR A 51 4.40 11.71 7.93
C THR A 51 2.98 12.02 8.38
N ALA A 52 2.13 10.99 8.45
CA ALA A 52 0.76 11.09 8.94
C ALA A 52 0.72 11.16 10.47
N THR A 53 -0.36 11.72 11.00
CA THR A 53 -0.66 11.77 12.44
C THR A 53 -1.50 10.57 12.90
N THR A 54 -1.94 9.73 11.97
CA THR A 54 -2.72 8.51 12.20
C THR A 54 -2.08 7.36 11.44
N ASN A 55 -2.38 6.12 11.83
CA ASN A 55 -1.99 4.94 11.06
C ASN A 55 -2.49 5.04 9.61
N GLN A 56 -1.69 4.55 8.68
CA GLN A 56 -2.05 4.46 7.27
C GLN A 56 -1.60 3.12 6.69
N MET A 57 -2.43 2.52 5.85
CA MET A 57 -2.08 1.29 5.17
C MET A 57 -1.30 1.63 3.91
N VAL A 58 -0.06 1.15 3.83
CA VAL A 58 0.81 1.28 2.67
C VAL A 58 0.85 -0.06 1.96
N SER A 59 0.68 -0.08 0.64
CA SER A 59 0.76 -1.30 -0.16
C SER A 59 1.66 -1.09 -1.36
N VAL A 60 2.55 -2.06 -1.59
CA VAL A 60 3.45 -2.11 -2.74
C VAL A 60 3.02 -3.28 -3.62
N GLN A 61 2.88 -3.03 -4.92
CA GLN A 61 2.62 -4.04 -5.93
C GLN A 61 3.70 -3.99 -7.00
N PHE A 62 4.26 -5.14 -7.33
CA PHE A 62 5.19 -5.29 -8.43
C PHE A 62 4.47 -5.70 -9.70
N LEU A 63 4.93 -5.13 -10.80
CA LEU A 63 4.51 -5.45 -12.14
C LEU A 63 5.72 -5.92 -12.92
N ASP A 64 5.58 -7.03 -13.63
CA ASP A 64 6.61 -7.53 -14.53
C ASP A 64 6.72 -6.67 -15.80
N ARG A 65 7.58 -7.09 -16.74
CA ARG A 65 7.79 -6.39 -18.02
C ARG A 65 6.53 -6.27 -18.89
N THR A 66 5.55 -7.14 -18.66
CA THR A 66 4.26 -7.18 -19.39
C THR A 66 3.16 -6.42 -18.64
N GLY A 67 3.46 -5.88 -17.46
CA GLY A 67 2.48 -5.22 -16.60
C GLY A 67 1.66 -6.18 -15.75
N ASN A 68 2.00 -7.47 -15.71
CA ASN A 68 1.29 -8.44 -14.88
C ASN A 68 1.80 -8.37 -13.44
N PRO A 69 0.94 -8.59 -12.43
CA PRO A 69 1.35 -8.62 -11.03
C PRO A 69 2.41 -9.68 -10.77
N GLY A 70 3.58 -9.26 -10.28
CA GLY A 70 4.68 -10.15 -9.90
C GLY A 70 4.77 -10.43 -8.40
N GLY A 71 4.00 -9.71 -7.58
CA GLY A 71 3.95 -9.83 -6.13
C GLY A 71 3.36 -8.57 -5.50
N ASN A 72 2.83 -8.68 -4.29
CA ASN A 72 2.29 -7.54 -3.56
C ASN A 72 2.40 -7.74 -2.05
N GLY A 73 2.45 -6.63 -1.32
CA GLY A 73 2.52 -6.61 0.13
C GLY A 73 1.90 -5.35 0.68
N SER A 74 1.35 -5.46 1.89
CA SER A 74 0.69 -4.35 2.59
C SER A 74 1.15 -4.31 4.04
N PHE A 75 1.24 -3.11 4.61
CA PHE A 75 1.63 -2.88 5.99
C PHE A 75 0.81 -1.76 6.60
N ASP A 76 0.31 -1.95 7.82
CA ASP A 76 -0.29 -0.86 8.60
C ASP A 76 0.83 -0.04 9.24
N LEU A 77 1.11 1.12 8.67
CA LEU A 77 2.25 1.95 9.03
C LEU A 77 1.83 3.00 10.07
N PRO A 78 2.36 2.93 11.31
CA PRO A 78 2.05 3.93 12.32
C PRO A 78 2.60 5.32 11.94
N PRO A 79 2.11 6.39 12.60
CA PRO A 79 2.66 7.73 12.48
C PRO A 79 4.18 7.76 12.67
N ASN A 80 4.89 8.53 11.84
CA ASN A 80 6.34 8.77 11.94
C ASN A 80 7.23 7.51 11.90
N ASN A 81 6.67 6.36 11.51
CA ASN A 81 7.42 5.12 11.36
C ASN A 81 7.83 4.89 9.90
N THR A 82 8.85 4.07 9.74
CA THR A 82 9.36 3.63 8.43
C THR A 82 9.17 2.13 8.31
N VAL A 83 8.76 1.68 7.13
CA VAL A 83 8.67 0.27 6.76
C VAL A 83 9.54 0.03 5.53
N MET A 84 10.22 -1.11 5.50
CA MET A 84 10.96 -1.60 4.36
C MET A 84 10.25 -2.77 3.69
N PHE A 85 9.89 -2.56 2.43
CA PHE A 85 9.38 -3.58 1.53
C PHE A 85 10.53 -4.12 0.68
N GLY A 86 10.58 -5.43 0.48
CA GLY A 86 11.61 -6.09 -0.32
C GLY A 86 11.02 -7.04 -1.35
N THR A 87 11.67 -7.13 -2.51
CA THR A 87 11.47 -8.25 -3.45
C THR A 87 12.16 -9.54 -2.99
N ARG A 88 13.10 -9.39 -2.04
CA ARG A 88 13.92 -10.42 -1.39
C ARG A 88 14.13 -10.06 0.07
N ASN A 89 14.64 -10.99 0.86
CA ASN A 89 15.06 -10.77 2.24
C ASN A 89 16.59 -10.92 2.39
N PRO A 90 17.37 -9.82 2.36
CA PRO A 90 18.82 -9.87 2.50
C PRO A 90 19.29 -10.33 3.86
N ALA A 91 20.45 -10.99 3.88
CA ALA A 91 21.22 -11.04 5.11
C ALA A 91 21.65 -9.61 5.49
N GLY A 92 21.28 -9.15 6.69
CA GLY A 92 21.72 -7.84 7.24
C GLY A 92 20.80 -6.64 6.98
N LEU A 93 19.76 -6.78 6.15
CA LEU A 93 18.68 -5.79 6.04
C LEU A 93 17.40 -6.35 6.64
N LEU A 94 16.83 -5.67 7.62
CA LEU A 94 15.56 -6.07 8.24
C LEU A 94 14.39 -5.66 7.34
N VAL A 95 14.03 -6.54 6.39
CA VAL A 95 12.85 -6.33 5.55
C VAL A 95 11.61 -6.66 6.36
N ASP A 96 10.74 -5.66 6.57
CA ASP A 96 9.49 -5.82 7.30
C ASP A 96 8.45 -6.61 6.48
N VAL A 97 8.46 -6.41 5.16
CA VAL A 97 7.54 -7.08 4.23
C VAL A 97 8.31 -7.64 3.05
N ASP A 98 8.57 -8.95 3.10
CA ASP A 98 9.12 -9.70 1.97
C ASP A 98 7.98 -10.15 1.05
N MET A 99 8.01 -9.68 -0.18
CA MET A 99 7.02 -10.02 -1.21
C MET A 99 7.50 -11.13 -2.16
N ALA A 100 8.69 -11.70 -1.92
CA ALA A 100 9.28 -12.85 -2.60
C ALA A 100 8.84 -12.97 -4.07
N SER A 101 9.40 -12.13 -4.93
CA SER A 101 9.04 -12.10 -6.35
C SER A 101 10.20 -12.61 -7.21
N PRO A 102 10.28 -13.92 -7.51
CA PRO A 102 11.40 -14.44 -8.29
C PRO A 102 11.30 -14.04 -9.76
N GLY A 103 12.41 -13.57 -10.34
CA GLY A 103 12.59 -13.51 -11.79
C GLY A 103 12.16 -12.22 -12.47
N ILE A 104 11.89 -11.14 -11.74
CA ILE A 104 11.63 -9.83 -12.35
C ILE A 104 12.97 -9.23 -12.80
N GLY A 105 13.35 -9.42 -14.07
CA GLY A 105 14.56 -8.78 -14.61
C GLY A 105 14.36 -7.31 -15.02
N LYS A 106 13.13 -6.94 -15.37
CA LYS A 106 12.74 -5.59 -15.78
C LYS A 106 11.27 -5.40 -15.40
N GLY A 107 11.01 -4.69 -14.32
CA GLY A 107 9.65 -4.45 -13.84
C GLY A 107 9.44 -3.01 -13.36
N SER A 108 8.29 -2.82 -12.75
CA SER A 108 7.94 -1.59 -12.04
C SER A 108 7.22 -1.91 -10.73
N ALA A 109 7.22 -0.96 -9.80
CA ALA A 109 6.40 -1.03 -8.60
C ALA A 109 5.37 0.09 -8.59
N GLN A 110 4.23 -0.20 -8.00
CA GLN A 110 3.17 0.72 -7.68
C GLN A 110 3.03 0.79 -6.16
N ILE A 111 3.19 1.99 -5.60
CA ILE A 111 3.05 2.24 -4.17
C ILE A 111 1.74 2.98 -3.94
N SER A 112 0.86 2.39 -3.16
CA SER A 112 -0.43 2.94 -2.79
C SER A 112 -0.53 3.14 -1.28
N SER A 113 -1.32 4.13 -0.86
CA SER A 113 -1.55 4.40 0.55
C SER A 113 -2.95 4.97 0.79
N THR A 114 -3.51 4.72 1.98
CA THR A 114 -4.74 5.37 2.44
C THR A 114 -4.55 6.85 2.78
N SER A 115 -3.30 7.33 2.89
CA SER A 115 -2.98 8.75 3.07
C SER A 115 -1.83 9.21 2.16
N LYS A 116 -1.88 10.48 1.72
CA LYS A 116 -0.84 11.12 0.89
C LYS A 116 0.40 11.56 1.67
N LYS A 117 0.37 11.44 3.01
CA LYS A 117 1.47 11.82 3.91
C LYS A 117 2.47 10.67 4.03
N LEU A 118 3.10 10.34 2.91
CA LEU A 118 4.05 9.24 2.78
C LEU A 118 5.23 9.69 1.93
N ILE A 119 6.44 9.41 2.41
CA ILE A 119 7.69 9.63 1.67
C ILE A 119 8.26 8.24 1.38
N CYS A 120 8.56 7.94 0.13
CA CYS A 120 9.17 6.67 -0.24
C CYS A 120 10.47 6.88 -1.01
N SER A 121 11.46 6.03 -0.74
CA SER A 121 12.70 5.89 -1.49
C SER A 121 12.82 4.45 -1.96
N ALA A 122 13.43 4.24 -3.12
CA ALA A 122 13.66 2.92 -3.67
C ALA A 122 15.12 2.75 -4.09
N PHE A 123 15.65 1.55 -3.91
CA PHE A 123 17.02 1.23 -4.31
C PHE A 123 17.15 -0.26 -4.64
N ILE A 124 18.16 -0.59 -5.44
CA ILE A 124 18.56 -1.96 -5.74
C ILE A 124 19.79 -2.27 -4.90
N ALA A 125 19.78 -3.44 -4.26
CA ALA A 125 20.92 -3.95 -3.51
C ALA A 125 21.09 -5.46 -3.70
N ASP A 126 22.31 -5.93 -3.46
CA ASP A 126 22.60 -7.35 -3.30
C ASP A 126 22.06 -7.86 -1.96
N SER A 127 21.39 -9.02 -1.98
CA SER A 127 20.76 -9.66 -0.84
C SER A 127 21.65 -10.68 -0.11
N THR A 128 22.79 -11.05 -0.68
CA THR A 128 23.65 -12.11 -0.11
C THR A 128 24.62 -11.64 0.97
N ASN A 129 24.95 -10.34 0.99
CA ASN A 129 25.99 -9.80 1.86
C ASN A 129 25.39 -8.83 2.89
N ALA A 130 25.79 -8.98 4.16
CA ALA A 130 25.41 -8.06 5.23
C ALA A 130 25.90 -6.62 4.98
N THR A 131 26.99 -6.49 4.23
CA THR A 131 27.50 -5.22 3.73
C THR A 131 27.00 -5.00 2.30
N LEU A 132 26.30 -3.88 2.10
CA LEU A 132 25.86 -3.40 0.79
C LEU A 132 27.08 -3.20 -0.12
N THR A 133 27.39 -4.21 -0.92
CA THR A 133 28.54 -4.17 -1.86
C THR A 133 28.20 -3.34 -3.10
N PHE A 134 26.92 -3.31 -3.47
CA PHE A 134 26.38 -2.49 -4.55
C PHE A 134 25.02 -1.90 -4.13
N GLY A 135 24.82 -0.62 -4.44
CA GLY A 135 23.57 0.09 -4.17
C GLY A 135 23.34 1.15 -5.24
N THR A 136 22.16 1.14 -5.87
CA THR A 136 21.75 2.24 -6.76
C THR A 136 20.32 2.66 -6.44
N SER A 137 20.07 3.97 -6.39
CA SER A 137 18.75 4.51 -6.14
C SER A 137 17.89 4.45 -7.40
N LEU A 138 16.61 4.18 -7.21
CA LEU A 138 15.60 4.24 -8.26
C LEU A 138 14.78 5.51 -8.12
N ASN A 139 14.38 6.07 -9.25
CA ASN A 139 13.52 7.25 -9.27
C ASN A 139 12.11 6.88 -8.80
N VAL A 140 11.64 7.55 -7.75
CA VAL A 140 10.26 7.43 -7.26
C VAL A 140 9.43 8.52 -7.89
N LEU A 141 8.56 8.15 -8.83
CA LEU A 141 7.74 9.10 -9.58
C LEU A 141 6.39 9.25 -8.89
N ALA A 142 6.11 10.44 -8.34
CA ALA A 142 4.78 10.77 -7.86
C ALA A 142 3.78 10.72 -9.02
N LYS A 143 2.54 10.32 -8.74
CA LYS A 143 1.43 10.30 -9.72
C LYS A 143 1.46 11.56 -10.58
N GLN A 144 1.92 11.41 -11.80
CA GLN A 144 1.72 12.43 -12.80
C GLN A 144 0.35 12.18 -13.42
N LYS A 145 -0.54 13.18 -13.37
CA LYS A 145 -1.63 13.20 -14.34
C LYS A 145 -0.95 13.23 -15.69
N GLN A 146 -1.01 12.13 -16.44
CA GLN A 146 -0.62 12.13 -17.84
C GLN A 146 -1.54 13.13 -18.52
N LYS A 147 -1.03 14.34 -18.76
CA LYS A 147 -1.72 15.33 -19.58
C LYS A 147 -1.49 14.86 -21.01
N GLY A 148 -2.52 14.27 -21.61
CA GLY A 148 -2.49 13.97 -23.04
C GLY A 148 -2.17 15.26 -23.78
N VAL A 149 -1.14 15.21 -24.63
CA VAL A 149 -0.81 16.28 -25.57
C VAL A 149 -1.61 16.03 -26.85
#